data_AF-A0A1G2WBR8-F1
#
_entry.id   AF-A0A1G2WBR8-F1
#
_cell.length_a   1.000
_cell.length_b   1.000
_cell.length_c   1.000
_cell.angle_alpha   90.00
_cell.angle_beta   90.00
_cell.angle_gamma   90.00
#
_symmetry.space_group_name_H-M   'P 1'
#
loop_
_entity.id
_entity.type
_entity.pdbx_description
1 polymer ?
#
loop_
_entity_poly.entity_id
_entity_poly.type
_entity_poly.pdbx_seq_one_letter_code
_entity_poly.pdbx_strand_id
1 'polypeptide(L)'
;MHDDDDHHRGLAFDLQALERQMMARRRMLGLLAVGGSAVLLDACGGSGDSATTSASASTTTTTTTTTTGTGTTGTGATGTGSSTCSATPTETNGPYPADGSNMANGVLSNILTTSGVVRSDIRSSFAGLSGTAAGVQLTLTINLVNTNAACAALADYAIYLWHADQNGQYSIYDLPQQNYLRGVQATDANGQATFTTIFPGCYAGRYPHIHFEVYRSLNTATAYANRLLVSQFAMPSAACTAVYAAGGYPNSASRFAQTSTSGDNVFGDNTTAQIAAMTPALSGSPIAGYSGSVTVGLAV
;
A
#
# COMPACT_ATOMS: atom_id res chain seq x y z
N MET A 1 -34.08 -53.84 -9.96
CA MET A 1 -33.17 -53.58 -8.83
C MET A 1 -32.24 -52.49 -9.33
N HIS A 2 -32.69 -51.25 -9.22
CA HIS A 2 -32.49 -50.30 -8.11
C HIS A 2 -31.15 -49.57 -8.26
N ASP A 3 -31.31 -48.25 -8.27
CA ASP A 3 -30.41 -47.12 -8.54
C ASP A 3 -29.10 -47.10 -7.73
N ASP A 4 -28.11 -46.33 -8.18
CA ASP A 4 -27.78 -45.05 -7.53
C ASP A 4 -26.67 -44.31 -8.31
N ASP A 5 -27.12 -43.25 -9.03
CA ASP A 5 -26.30 -42.16 -9.56
C ASP A 5 -26.00 -41.16 -8.43
N ASP A 6 -24.73 -41.02 -8.03
CA ASP A 6 -24.34 -40.17 -6.89
C ASP A 6 -23.38 -39.04 -7.28
N HIS A 7 -23.63 -38.38 -8.43
CA HIS A 7 -22.75 -37.33 -8.96
C HIS A 7 -23.45 -36.06 -9.43
N HIS A 8 -24.45 -35.53 -8.71
CA HIS A 8 -24.83 -34.11 -8.86
C HIS A 8 -25.38 -33.53 -7.56
N ARG A 9 -24.50 -33.18 -6.62
CA ARG A 9 -24.86 -32.24 -5.56
C ARG A 9 -24.47 -30.83 -6.03
N GLY A 10 -25.45 -30.08 -6.53
CA GLY A 10 -25.23 -28.78 -7.16
C GLY A 10 -24.70 -27.69 -6.21
N LEU A 11 -24.47 -26.49 -6.76
CA LEU A 11 -23.87 -25.31 -6.10
C LEU A 11 -24.38 -25.00 -4.69
N ALA A 12 -25.67 -25.28 -4.41
CA ALA A 12 -26.27 -25.08 -3.10
C ALA A 12 -25.68 -26.01 -2.02
N PHE A 13 -25.30 -27.24 -2.40
CA PHE A 13 -24.62 -28.18 -1.51
C PHE A 13 -23.17 -27.75 -1.26
N ASP A 14 -22.49 -27.24 -2.28
CA ASP A 14 -21.11 -26.72 -2.17
C ASP A 14 -21.05 -25.45 -1.32
N LEU A 15 -22.03 -24.55 -1.45
CA LEU A 15 -22.15 -23.37 -0.58
C LEU A 15 -22.40 -23.76 0.88
N GLN A 16 -23.27 -24.75 1.13
CA GLN A 16 -23.48 -25.26 2.49
C GLN A 16 -22.26 -26.00 3.06
N ALA A 17 -21.44 -26.63 2.22
CA ALA A 17 -20.18 -27.25 2.64
C ALA A 17 -19.13 -26.19 2.98
N LEU A 18 -19.03 -25.12 2.18
CA LEU A 18 -18.15 -23.97 2.42
C LEU A 18 -18.57 -23.19 3.68
N GLU A 19 -19.86 -22.95 3.89
CA GLU A 19 -20.38 -22.32 5.11
C GLU A 19 -20.11 -23.15 6.36
N ARG A 20 -20.27 -24.48 6.28
CA ARG A 20 -19.90 -25.41 7.36
C ARG A 20 -18.40 -25.38 7.67
N GLN A 21 -17.54 -25.30 6.66
CA GLN A 21 -16.09 -25.14 6.84
C GLN A 21 -15.71 -23.78 7.45
N MET A 22 -16.36 -22.68 7.02
CA MET A 22 -16.11 -21.34 7.58
C MET A 22 -16.55 -21.24 9.05
N MET A 23 -17.67 -21.86 9.42
CA MET A 23 -18.15 -21.90 10.80
C MET A 23 -17.30 -22.83 11.70
N ALA A 24 -16.76 -23.93 11.16
CA ALA A 24 -15.81 -24.78 11.88
C ALA A 24 -14.49 -24.04 12.20
N ARG A 25 -13.98 -23.23 11.26
CA ARG A 25 -12.80 -22.37 11.49
C ARG A 25 -13.06 -21.28 12.55
N ARG A 26 -14.26 -20.69 12.56
CA ARG A 26 -14.67 -19.72 13.61
C ARG A 26 -14.82 -20.34 15.00
N ARG A 27 -15.20 -21.62 15.10
CA ARG A 27 -15.32 -22.33 16.39
C ARG A 27 -13.98 -22.76 16.98
N MET A 28 -12.96 -22.97 16.15
CA MET A 28 -11.61 -23.34 16.63
C MET A 28 -10.84 -22.16 17.25
N LEU A 29 -11.16 -20.91 16.89
CA LEU A 29 -10.61 -19.71 17.53
C LEU A 29 -11.35 -19.29 18.82
N GLY A 30 -12.45 -19.96 19.20
CA GLY A 30 -13.19 -19.69 20.43
C GLY A 30 -12.77 -20.53 21.65
N LEU A 31 -11.87 -21.50 21.47
CA LEU A 31 -11.50 -22.49 22.50
C LEU A 31 -10.07 -22.34 23.05
N LEU A 32 -9.33 -21.29 22.67
CA LEU A 32 -8.02 -20.94 23.26
C LEU A 32 -8.09 -19.76 24.25
N ALA A 33 -9.29 -19.26 24.56
CA ALA A 33 -9.50 -18.11 25.45
C ALA A 33 -9.93 -18.50 26.89
N VAL A 34 -9.70 -19.73 27.32
CA VAL A 34 -9.92 -20.15 28.72
C VAL A 34 -8.77 -21.04 29.18
N GLY A 35 -7.83 -20.47 29.93
CA GLY A 35 -6.90 -21.22 30.79
C GLY A 35 -5.45 -20.73 30.72
N GLY A 36 -5.00 -20.03 31.78
CA GLY A 36 -3.58 -19.74 31.96
C GLY A 36 -3.29 -18.59 32.91
N SER A 37 -3.57 -18.79 34.19
CA SER A 37 -3.30 -17.86 35.29
C SER A 37 -1.80 -17.68 35.59
N ALA A 38 -1.47 -16.44 35.98
CA ALA A 38 -0.36 -15.93 36.80
C ALA A 38 0.71 -16.90 37.35
N VAL A 39 1.99 -16.50 37.20
CA VAL A 39 3.06 -16.75 38.18
C VAL A 39 3.90 -15.48 38.35
N LEU A 40 4.14 -15.13 39.63
CA LEU A 40 4.80 -13.93 40.15
C LEU A 40 6.32 -14.14 40.35
N LEU A 41 7.07 -13.04 40.16
CA LEU A 41 8.25 -12.49 40.88
C LEU A 41 9.35 -13.36 41.53
N ASP A 42 10.55 -12.76 41.44
CA ASP A 42 11.76 -12.80 42.29
C ASP A 42 12.75 -13.97 42.23
N ALA A 43 14.03 -13.64 41.95
CA ALA A 43 15.11 -13.71 42.96
C ALA A 43 16.50 -13.35 42.39
N CYS A 44 17.26 -12.60 43.20
CA CYS A 44 18.67 -12.20 43.08
C CYS A 44 19.68 -13.35 43.19
N GLY A 45 20.93 -13.05 42.76
CA GLY A 45 22.18 -13.69 43.20
C GLY A 45 22.92 -14.40 42.06
N GLY A 46 24.19 -14.16 41.75
CA GLY A 46 25.30 -13.55 42.46
C GLY A 46 26.51 -14.50 42.40
N SER A 47 27.68 -13.95 42.01
CA SER A 47 29.06 -14.42 42.30
C SER A 47 29.90 -15.04 41.17
N GLY A 48 31.12 -14.50 41.05
CA GLY A 48 32.36 -15.23 40.75
C GLY A 48 32.77 -15.33 39.28
N ASP A 49 33.94 -14.95 38.76
CA ASP A 49 35.11 -14.10 39.05
C ASP A 49 36.24 -14.60 38.10
N SER A 50 37.33 -13.84 37.95
CA SER A 50 38.61 -14.13 37.26
C SER A 50 38.67 -13.79 35.75
N ALA A 51 39.28 -12.66 35.36
CA ALA A 51 40.72 -12.39 35.18
C ALA A 51 41.23 -12.94 33.81
N THR A 52 42.04 -12.27 32.98
CA THR A 52 42.91 -11.08 33.07
C THR A 52 43.39 -10.73 31.65
N THR A 53 43.56 -9.43 31.38
CA THR A 53 44.55 -8.74 30.52
C THR A 53 45.08 -9.40 29.23
N SER A 54 45.02 -8.66 28.12
CA SER A 54 46.20 -7.94 27.58
C SER A 54 45.83 -7.00 26.44
N ALA A 55 46.35 -5.77 26.53
CA ALA A 55 46.34 -4.78 25.47
C ALA A 55 47.56 -4.95 24.56
N SER A 56 47.41 -4.63 23.27
CA SER A 56 48.48 -4.04 22.48
C SER A 56 47.89 -3.22 21.34
N ALA A 57 48.25 -1.95 21.35
CA ALA A 57 48.12 -1.03 20.23
C ALA A 57 49.23 -1.31 19.21
N SER A 58 48.93 -1.11 17.93
CA SER A 58 49.95 -0.73 16.95
C SER A 58 49.35 0.27 15.96
N THR A 59 49.98 1.43 15.95
CA THR A 59 49.85 2.52 14.97
C THR A 59 50.53 2.15 13.64
N THR A 60 50.35 2.99 12.61
CA THR A 60 51.15 3.19 11.36
C THR A 60 50.39 2.73 10.10
N THR A 61 50.27 3.42 8.96
CA THR A 61 50.47 4.82 8.49
C THR A 61 49.77 4.91 7.13
N THR A 62 49.30 6.11 6.81
CA THR A 62 48.80 6.62 5.52
C THR A 62 49.65 6.23 4.31
N THR A 63 49.03 5.86 3.18
CA THR A 63 49.61 6.13 1.85
C THR A 63 48.50 6.42 0.85
N THR A 64 48.51 7.65 0.34
CA THR A 64 47.71 8.17 -0.77
C THR A 64 48.39 7.78 -2.08
N THR A 65 47.64 7.21 -3.02
CA THR A 65 48.09 7.06 -4.41
C THR A 65 46.99 7.49 -5.37
N THR A 66 47.17 8.70 -5.89
CA THR A 66 46.50 9.27 -7.05
C THR A 66 46.97 8.56 -8.31
N THR A 67 46.06 8.10 -9.17
CA THR A 67 46.36 7.75 -10.56
C THR A 67 45.32 8.37 -11.48
N THR A 68 45.83 9.08 -12.48
CA THR A 68 45.12 9.74 -13.57
C THR A 68 45.40 8.95 -14.85
N GLY A 69 44.37 8.72 -15.68
CA GLY A 69 44.51 8.16 -17.03
C GLY A 69 43.13 7.87 -17.61
N THR A 70 42.56 8.82 -18.37
CA THR A 70 42.52 8.86 -19.85
C THR A 70 41.39 8.01 -20.45
N GLY A 71 40.52 8.69 -21.18
CA GLY A 71 39.28 8.17 -21.73
C GLY A 71 39.44 7.10 -22.81
N THR A 72 38.41 6.28 -22.92
CA THR A 72 38.12 5.48 -24.10
C THR A 72 36.61 5.40 -24.24
N THR A 73 36.11 5.88 -25.38
CA THR A 73 34.74 5.76 -25.85
C THR A 73 34.40 4.28 -26.07
N GLY A 74 33.64 3.70 -25.14
CA GLY A 74 33.10 2.35 -25.24
C GLY A 74 31.62 2.39 -25.59
N THR A 75 31.31 1.90 -26.78
CA THR A 75 29.98 1.64 -27.34
C THR A 75 29.03 1.06 -26.30
N GLY A 76 27.89 1.73 -26.10
CA GLY A 76 26.84 1.29 -25.18
C GLY A 76 26.27 -0.05 -25.63
N ALA A 77 26.72 -1.12 -24.97
CA ALA A 77 26.01 -2.38 -24.99
C ALA A 77 24.67 -2.15 -24.27
N THR A 78 23.57 -2.22 -25.01
CA THR A 78 22.24 -2.45 -24.44
C THR A 78 22.28 -3.78 -23.70
N GLY A 79 22.59 -3.71 -22.41
CA GLY A 79 22.33 -4.81 -21.50
C GLY A 79 20.83 -5.02 -21.48
N THR A 80 20.37 -6.07 -22.13
CA THR A 80 19.04 -6.64 -21.90
C THR A 80 19.05 -7.23 -20.49
N GLY A 81 19.02 -6.35 -19.49
CA GLY A 81 18.67 -6.74 -18.14
C GLY A 81 17.24 -7.24 -18.23
N SER A 82 17.03 -8.53 -17.99
CA SER A 82 15.69 -9.05 -17.71
C SER A 82 15.20 -8.29 -16.48
N SER A 83 14.35 -7.29 -16.68
CA SER A 83 13.68 -6.62 -15.58
C SER A 83 12.77 -7.64 -14.92
N THR A 84 13.04 -7.96 -13.66
CA THR A 84 12.18 -8.83 -12.86
C THR A 84 11.17 -7.95 -12.11
N CYS A 85 9.88 -8.20 -12.31
CA CYS A 85 8.78 -7.61 -11.56
C CYS A 85 7.88 -8.75 -11.06
N SER A 86 7.19 -8.50 -9.96
CA SER A 86 6.23 -9.44 -9.37
C SER A 86 4.82 -8.90 -9.52
N ALA A 87 3.84 -9.81 -9.61
CA ALA A 87 2.44 -9.42 -9.54
C ALA A 87 2.17 -8.74 -8.19
N THR A 88 1.52 -7.58 -8.23
CA THR A 88 1.12 -6.87 -7.02
C THR A 88 -0.05 -7.63 -6.38
N PRO A 89 -0.01 -7.91 -5.06
CA PRO A 89 -1.12 -8.56 -4.37
C PRO A 89 -2.42 -7.77 -4.50
N THR A 90 -3.52 -8.49 -4.67
CA THR A 90 -4.85 -7.92 -4.52
C THR A 90 -5.13 -7.70 -3.04
N GLU A 91 -5.60 -6.51 -2.69
CA GLU A 91 -6.09 -6.20 -1.34
C GLU A 91 -7.57 -5.84 -1.35
N THR A 92 -8.18 -5.75 -0.17
CA THR A 92 -9.54 -5.20 -0.05
C THR A 92 -9.61 -3.76 -0.55
N ASN A 93 -10.73 -3.39 -1.18
CA ASN A 93 -11.08 -1.99 -1.47
C ASN A 93 -11.30 -1.18 -0.18
N GLY A 94 -11.55 -1.86 0.95
CA GLY A 94 -11.92 -1.21 2.19
C GLY A 94 -13.30 -0.53 2.11
N PRO A 95 -13.71 0.18 3.17
CA PRO A 95 -15.08 0.70 3.27
C PRO A 95 -15.28 2.05 2.54
N TYR A 96 -14.24 2.67 1.99
CA TYR A 96 -14.31 4.05 1.47
C TYR A 96 -14.04 4.23 -0.05
N PRO A 97 -14.32 3.27 -0.95
CA PRO A 97 -14.14 3.48 -2.38
C PRO A 97 -15.23 4.41 -2.95
N ALA A 98 -15.01 4.96 -4.15
CA ALA A 98 -16.05 5.75 -4.83
C ALA A 98 -16.16 5.30 -6.29
N ASP A 99 -16.22 3.98 -6.44
CA ASP A 99 -16.21 3.19 -7.68
C ASP A 99 -17.58 2.54 -7.97
N GLY A 100 -18.60 2.85 -7.16
CA GLY A 100 -19.92 2.23 -7.23
C GLY A 100 -20.04 0.89 -6.51
N SER A 101 -19.04 0.47 -5.73
CA SER A 101 -19.12 -0.76 -4.93
C SER A 101 -19.76 -0.58 -3.56
N ASN A 102 -19.95 0.67 -3.10
CA ASN A 102 -20.42 0.95 -1.76
C ASN A 102 -21.36 2.18 -1.69
N MET A 103 -22.09 2.29 -0.58
CA MET A 103 -22.95 3.43 -0.26
C MET A 103 -22.21 4.40 0.67
N ALA A 104 -22.39 5.69 0.45
CA ALA A 104 -21.98 6.76 1.36
C ALA A 104 -23.20 7.61 1.66
N ASN A 105 -23.52 7.79 2.95
CA ASN A 105 -24.61 8.68 3.37
C ASN A 105 -25.98 8.38 2.67
N GLY A 106 -26.27 7.09 2.44
CA GLY A 106 -27.51 6.63 1.81
C GLY A 106 -27.54 6.71 0.28
N VAL A 107 -26.45 7.12 -0.37
CA VAL A 107 -26.33 7.26 -1.82
C VAL A 107 -25.20 6.38 -2.34
N LEU A 108 -25.36 5.83 -3.56
CA LEU A 108 -24.29 5.08 -4.20
C LEU A 108 -23.06 5.97 -4.43
N SER A 109 -21.93 5.57 -3.86
CA SER A 109 -20.67 6.29 -3.97
C SER A 109 -19.97 5.90 -5.27
N ASN A 110 -20.17 6.68 -6.34
CA ASN A 110 -19.45 6.52 -7.60
C ASN A 110 -19.06 7.88 -8.18
N ILE A 111 -17.76 8.16 -8.28
CA ILE A 111 -17.22 9.37 -8.93
C ILE A 111 -16.52 9.07 -10.25
N LEU A 112 -16.38 7.80 -10.64
CA LEU A 112 -15.61 7.39 -11.82
C LEU A 112 -16.22 7.93 -13.13
N THR A 113 -17.52 8.21 -13.14
CA THR A 113 -18.23 8.82 -14.26
C THR A 113 -18.42 10.33 -14.11
N THR A 114 -17.95 10.93 -13.02
CA THR A 114 -18.11 12.36 -12.73
C THR A 114 -17.10 13.17 -13.55
N SER A 115 -17.60 14.18 -14.27
CA SER A 115 -16.74 15.10 -15.03
C SER A 115 -15.68 15.75 -14.13
N GLY A 116 -14.43 15.72 -14.58
CA GLY A 116 -13.27 16.22 -13.83
C GLY A 116 -12.58 15.19 -12.94
N VAL A 117 -13.05 13.94 -12.86
CA VAL A 117 -12.37 12.88 -12.08
C VAL A 117 -11.02 12.47 -12.70
N VAL A 118 -10.86 12.61 -14.02
CA VAL A 118 -9.58 12.37 -14.69
C VAL A 118 -8.67 13.58 -14.50
N ARG A 119 -7.71 13.47 -13.57
CA ARG A 119 -6.89 14.60 -13.10
C ARG A 119 -5.63 14.10 -12.39
N SER A 120 -4.53 14.85 -12.51
CA SER A 120 -3.25 14.52 -11.86
C SER A 120 -3.18 15.11 -10.45
N ASP A 121 -3.55 16.37 -10.26
CA ASP A 121 -3.67 16.98 -8.93
C ASP A 121 -5.02 16.67 -8.30
N ILE A 122 -5.03 15.83 -7.27
CA ILE A 122 -6.24 15.37 -6.58
C ILE A 122 -6.51 16.12 -5.27
N ARG A 123 -5.72 17.15 -4.91
CA ARG A 123 -5.83 17.80 -3.58
C ARG A 123 -7.11 18.59 -3.38
N SER A 124 -7.71 19.13 -4.45
CA SER A 124 -8.94 19.94 -4.39
C SER A 124 -10.17 19.17 -4.79
N SER A 125 -11.32 19.44 -4.15
CA SER A 125 -12.62 18.96 -4.59
C SER A 125 -12.97 19.49 -6.00
N PHE A 126 -13.93 18.83 -6.66
CA PHE A 126 -14.35 19.13 -8.04
C PHE A 126 -15.84 18.87 -8.26
N ALA A 127 -16.31 19.15 -9.47
CA ALA A 127 -17.69 18.93 -9.91
C ALA A 127 -18.75 19.62 -9.02
N GLY A 128 -18.50 20.88 -8.67
CA GLY A 128 -19.40 21.69 -7.84
C GLY A 128 -19.16 21.58 -6.34
N LEU A 129 -18.32 20.65 -5.89
CA LEU A 129 -17.83 20.61 -4.50
C LEU A 129 -16.60 21.51 -4.34
N SER A 130 -16.32 21.90 -3.09
CA SER A 130 -15.23 22.83 -2.74
C SER A 130 -14.34 22.27 -1.62
N GLY A 131 -13.27 23.00 -1.30
CA GLY A 131 -12.27 22.59 -0.33
C GLY A 131 -11.02 21.97 -0.97
N THR A 132 -9.89 22.12 -0.29
CA THR A 132 -8.60 21.53 -0.67
C THR A 132 -8.01 20.88 0.57
N ALA A 133 -7.60 19.62 0.45
CA ALA A 133 -6.98 18.89 1.52
C ALA A 133 -5.65 19.53 1.91
N ALA A 134 -5.49 19.83 3.20
CA ALA A 134 -4.22 20.24 3.77
C ALA A 134 -3.37 19.01 4.13
N GLY A 135 -2.05 19.15 4.01
CA GLY A 135 -1.09 18.11 4.36
C GLY A 135 0.26 18.32 3.67
N VAL A 136 1.24 17.46 3.99
CA VAL A 136 2.54 17.46 3.33
C VAL A 136 2.36 17.01 1.87
N GLN A 137 2.83 17.82 0.92
CA GLN A 137 2.75 17.50 -0.51
C GLN A 137 3.43 16.16 -0.83
N LEU A 138 2.76 15.32 -1.62
CA LEU A 138 3.32 14.11 -2.21
C LEU A 138 3.08 14.16 -3.73
N THR A 139 4.12 13.93 -4.52
CA THR A 139 3.99 13.60 -5.95
C THR A 139 4.32 12.12 -6.11
N LEU A 140 3.33 11.30 -6.44
CA LEU A 140 3.48 9.85 -6.55
C LEU A 140 3.35 9.41 -8.01
N THR A 141 4.40 8.78 -8.53
CA THR A 141 4.39 8.13 -9.83
C THR A 141 4.21 6.62 -9.66
N ILE A 142 3.23 6.06 -10.35
CA ILE A 142 2.95 4.61 -10.39
C ILE A 142 3.41 4.09 -11.74
N ASN A 143 4.36 3.16 -11.74
CA ASN A 143 4.82 2.46 -12.93
C ASN A 143 4.03 1.15 -13.08
N LEU A 144 3.16 1.07 -14.08
CA LEU A 144 2.35 -0.11 -14.35
C LEU A 144 3.05 -1.00 -15.39
N VAL A 145 3.29 -2.26 -15.04
CA VAL A 145 4.03 -3.22 -15.87
C VAL A 145 3.31 -4.55 -16.01
N ASN A 146 3.55 -5.25 -17.12
CA ASN A 146 3.03 -6.60 -17.36
C ASN A 146 4.00 -7.68 -16.90
N THR A 147 3.63 -8.43 -15.87
CA THR A 147 4.47 -9.52 -15.33
C THR A 147 4.57 -10.73 -16.25
N ASN A 148 3.63 -10.91 -17.19
CA ASN A 148 3.67 -11.98 -18.19
C ASN A 148 4.47 -11.61 -19.44
N ALA A 149 4.89 -10.34 -19.58
CA ALA A 149 5.57 -9.83 -20.77
C ALA A 149 6.87 -9.09 -20.40
N ALA A 150 7.74 -9.75 -19.61
CA ALA A 150 9.04 -9.23 -19.22
C ALA A 150 8.99 -7.81 -18.61
N CYS A 151 7.92 -7.50 -17.87
CA CYS A 151 7.69 -6.19 -17.24
C CYS A 151 7.55 -5.04 -18.25
N ALA A 152 7.04 -5.35 -19.44
CA ALA A 152 6.68 -4.32 -20.43
C ALA A 152 5.72 -3.30 -19.81
N ALA A 153 5.98 -2.02 -20.11
CA ALA A 153 5.14 -0.92 -19.69
C ALA A 153 3.71 -1.06 -20.21
N LEU A 154 2.73 -0.80 -19.35
CA LEU A 154 1.31 -0.87 -19.69
C LEU A 154 0.75 0.52 -19.92
N ALA A 155 0.77 0.98 -21.18
CA ALA A 155 0.23 2.28 -21.60
C ALA A 155 -1.31 2.28 -21.71
N ASP A 156 -1.92 3.46 -21.53
CA ASP A 156 -3.35 3.74 -21.64
C ASP A 156 -4.26 2.99 -20.65
N TYR A 157 -3.70 2.35 -19.63
CA TYR A 157 -4.46 1.82 -18.50
C TYR A 157 -4.90 2.97 -17.59
N ALA A 158 -6.04 2.84 -16.94
CA ALA A 158 -6.49 3.83 -15.97
C ALA A 158 -6.22 3.37 -14.55
N ILE A 159 -5.71 4.26 -13.71
CA ILE A 159 -5.50 4.05 -12.28
C ILE A 159 -6.43 5.01 -11.53
N TYR A 160 -7.33 4.46 -10.71
CA TYR A 160 -8.10 5.22 -9.73
C TYR A 160 -7.36 5.17 -8.40
N LEU A 161 -7.13 6.32 -7.77
CA LEU A 161 -6.40 6.44 -6.51
C LEU A 161 -7.24 7.19 -5.47
N TRP A 162 -7.26 6.72 -4.22
CA TRP A 162 -7.87 7.44 -3.11
C TRP A 162 -7.18 7.19 -1.77
N HIS A 163 -7.30 8.14 -0.85
CA HIS A 163 -6.82 7.98 0.53
C HIS A 163 -7.45 8.97 1.51
N ALA A 164 -7.17 8.79 2.80
CA ALA A 164 -7.59 9.68 3.87
C ALA A 164 -6.81 11.00 3.87
N ASP A 165 -7.44 12.08 4.35
CA ASP A 165 -6.76 13.35 4.61
C ASP A 165 -5.84 13.30 5.84
N GLN A 166 -5.22 14.43 6.18
CA GLN A 166 -4.30 14.54 7.33
C GLN A 166 -4.95 14.21 8.69
N ASN A 167 -6.28 14.24 8.80
CA ASN A 167 -7.04 13.88 10.00
C ASN A 167 -7.41 12.39 10.03
N GLY A 168 -7.12 11.65 8.95
CA GLY A 168 -7.54 10.27 8.76
C GLY A 168 -9.00 10.14 8.34
N GLN A 169 -9.58 11.19 7.73
CA GLN A 169 -10.97 11.19 7.24
C GLN A 169 -11.02 10.99 5.73
N TYR A 170 -12.02 10.25 5.26
CA TYR A 170 -12.26 10.02 3.83
C TYR A 170 -13.32 10.99 3.30
N SER A 171 -12.96 11.71 2.24
CA SER A 171 -13.91 12.52 1.45
C SER A 171 -15.07 11.65 0.95
N ILE A 172 -16.24 12.24 0.71
CA ILE A 172 -17.53 11.58 0.39
C ILE A 172 -18.17 10.82 1.57
N TYR A 173 -17.35 10.19 2.42
CA TYR A 173 -17.82 9.37 3.54
C TYR A 173 -17.93 10.16 4.83
N ASP A 174 -16.79 10.49 5.43
CA ASP A 174 -16.69 11.28 6.66
C ASP A 174 -16.95 12.76 6.37
N LEU A 175 -16.66 13.18 5.14
CA LEU A 175 -16.75 14.56 4.67
C LEU A 175 -17.62 14.62 3.39
N PRO A 176 -18.96 14.56 3.52
CA PRO A 176 -19.86 14.41 2.38
C PRO A 176 -19.89 15.60 1.41
N GLN A 177 -19.39 16.77 1.82
CA GLN A 177 -19.32 17.98 1.00
C GLN A 177 -18.00 18.11 0.22
N GLN A 178 -17.16 17.07 0.25
CA GLN A 178 -15.82 17.07 -0.34
C GLN A 178 -15.59 15.77 -1.11
N ASN A 179 -14.81 15.85 -2.19
CA ASN A 179 -14.37 14.70 -3.00
C ASN A 179 -12.89 14.79 -3.40
N TYR A 180 -12.10 15.58 -2.68
CA TYR A 180 -10.64 15.61 -2.82
C TYR A 180 -10.00 14.24 -2.53
N LEU A 181 -8.70 14.14 -2.83
CA LEU A 181 -7.85 12.97 -2.62
C LEU A 181 -8.40 11.71 -3.28
N ARG A 182 -9.10 11.92 -4.39
CA ARG A 182 -9.67 10.90 -5.26
C ARG A 182 -9.48 11.36 -6.71
N GLY A 183 -8.97 10.49 -7.56
CA GLY A 183 -8.82 10.83 -8.98
C GLY A 183 -8.34 9.68 -9.83
N VAL A 184 -8.50 9.85 -11.15
CA VAL A 184 -8.12 8.88 -12.16
C VAL A 184 -7.03 9.47 -13.06
N GLN A 185 -6.02 8.66 -13.39
CA GLN A 185 -5.03 8.98 -14.41
C GLN A 185 -4.90 7.82 -15.40
N ALA A 186 -4.67 8.14 -16.67
CA ALA A 186 -4.19 7.16 -17.63
C ALA A 186 -2.67 7.04 -17.52
N THR A 187 -2.13 5.84 -17.69
CA THR A 187 -0.70 5.63 -17.84
C THR A 187 -0.22 6.11 -19.20
N ASP A 188 0.94 6.78 -19.22
CA ASP A 188 1.58 7.24 -20.45
C ASP A 188 2.21 6.08 -21.25
N ALA A 189 2.92 6.41 -22.33
CA ALA A 189 3.63 5.43 -23.17
C ALA A 189 4.71 4.62 -22.40
N ASN A 190 5.18 5.11 -21.26
CA ASN A 190 6.13 4.44 -20.37
C ASN A 190 5.42 3.65 -19.25
N GLY A 191 4.09 3.56 -19.29
CA GLY A 191 3.30 2.90 -18.25
C GLY A 191 3.19 3.72 -16.96
N GLN A 192 3.45 5.03 -17.00
CA GLN A 192 3.50 5.87 -15.81
C GLN A 192 2.24 6.71 -15.63
N ALA A 193 1.68 6.71 -14.42
CA ALA A 193 0.67 7.67 -14.00
C ALA A 193 1.16 8.45 -12.79
N THR A 194 1.14 9.79 -12.84
CA THR A 194 1.63 10.66 -11.77
C THR A 194 0.49 11.44 -11.13
N PHE A 195 0.41 11.36 -9.80
CA PHE A 195 -0.55 12.10 -8.99
C PHE A 195 0.14 13.13 -8.10
N THR A 196 -0.42 14.33 -8.03
CA THR A 196 -0.09 15.35 -7.05
C THR A 196 -1.15 15.27 -5.94
N THR A 197 -0.74 14.88 -4.74
CA THR A 197 -1.60 14.62 -3.58
C THR A 197 -0.95 15.06 -2.26
N ILE A 198 -1.47 14.66 -1.10
CA ILE A 198 -0.79 14.81 0.20
C ILE A 198 -0.38 13.46 0.77
N PHE A 199 0.58 13.44 1.69
CA PHE A 199 0.86 12.25 2.50
C PHE A 199 -0.39 11.89 3.32
N PRO A 200 -0.83 10.61 3.37
CA PRO A 200 -2.08 10.25 4.02
C PRO A 200 -1.99 10.32 5.55
N GLY A 201 -3.07 10.73 6.20
CA GLY A 201 -3.19 10.61 7.66
C GLY A 201 -3.39 9.16 8.11
N CYS A 202 -3.06 8.88 9.36
CA CYS A 202 -3.31 7.58 9.99
C CYS A 202 -4.68 7.60 10.68
N TYR A 203 -5.54 6.65 10.37
CA TYR A 203 -6.77 6.41 11.12
C TYR A 203 -6.65 5.16 11.99
N ALA A 204 -7.53 5.04 13.00
CA ALA A 204 -7.39 4.03 14.03
C ALA A 204 -7.52 2.61 13.44
N GLY A 205 -6.64 1.70 13.89
CA GLY A 205 -6.67 0.28 13.52
C GLY A 205 -6.04 -0.04 12.16
N ARG A 206 -5.49 0.93 11.43
CA ARG A 206 -4.87 0.70 10.11
C ARG A 206 -3.51 1.36 9.98
N TYR A 207 -2.57 0.68 9.33
CA TYR A 207 -1.28 1.23 8.91
C TYR A 207 -1.50 2.31 7.83
N PRO A 208 -0.77 3.44 7.80
CA PRO A 208 -0.96 4.49 6.79
C PRO A 208 -0.83 3.96 5.36
N HIS A 209 -1.82 4.26 4.51
CA HIS A 209 -1.92 3.70 3.17
C HIS A 209 -2.57 4.63 2.15
N ILE A 210 -2.37 4.29 0.88
CA ILE A 210 -3.08 4.86 -0.27
C ILE A 210 -3.71 3.71 -1.04
N HIS A 211 -5.00 3.79 -1.32
CA HIS A 211 -5.68 2.79 -2.13
C HIS A 211 -5.53 3.07 -3.62
N PHE A 212 -5.58 2.01 -4.42
CA PHE A 212 -5.71 2.15 -5.86
C PHE A 212 -6.46 0.98 -6.51
N GLU A 213 -6.98 1.27 -7.70
CA GLU A 213 -7.55 0.30 -8.63
C GLU A 213 -6.97 0.49 -10.02
N VAL A 214 -6.82 -0.59 -10.78
CA VAL A 214 -6.36 -0.57 -12.16
C VAL A 214 -7.49 -1.02 -13.07
N TYR A 215 -7.69 -0.29 -14.16
CA TYR A 215 -8.67 -0.55 -15.21
C TYR A 215 -7.97 -0.63 -16.55
N ARG A 216 -8.56 -1.35 -17.51
CA ARG A 216 -7.98 -1.52 -18.86
C ARG A 216 -7.78 -0.18 -19.58
N SER A 217 -8.67 0.78 -19.36
CA SER A 217 -8.62 2.12 -19.93
C SER A 217 -9.52 3.09 -19.16
N LEU A 218 -9.42 4.39 -19.47
CA LEU A 218 -10.34 5.42 -18.95
C LEU A 218 -11.81 5.08 -19.27
N ASN A 219 -12.10 4.54 -20.46
CA ASN A 219 -13.45 4.16 -20.85
C ASN A 219 -14.03 3.02 -19.99
N THR A 220 -13.18 2.15 -19.45
CA THR A 220 -13.61 1.05 -18.56
C THR A 220 -13.63 1.43 -17.09
N ALA A 221 -12.94 2.50 -16.70
CA ALA A 221 -12.91 3.04 -15.34
C ALA A 221 -14.22 3.78 -15.02
N THR A 222 -15.31 3.02 -14.92
CA THR A 222 -16.69 3.55 -14.72
C THR A 222 -17.45 2.85 -13.60
N ALA A 223 -17.05 1.63 -13.24
CA ALA A 223 -17.64 0.85 -12.16
C ALA A 223 -16.66 -0.20 -11.64
N TYR A 224 -16.76 -0.51 -10.35
CA TYR A 224 -15.91 -1.48 -9.64
C TYR A 224 -15.74 -2.83 -10.34
N ALA A 225 -16.78 -3.30 -11.05
CA ALA A 225 -16.78 -4.60 -11.71
C ALA A 225 -15.80 -4.69 -12.90
N ASN A 226 -15.36 -3.54 -13.43
CA ASN A 226 -14.44 -3.47 -14.57
C ASN A 226 -12.96 -3.46 -14.15
N ARG A 227 -12.66 -3.43 -12.85
CA ARG A 227 -11.28 -3.37 -12.36
C ARG A 227 -10.54 -4.67 -12.65
N LEU A 228 -9.27 -4.54 -13.01
CA LEU A 228 -8.32 -5.64 -13.17
C LEU A 228 -7.57 -5.93 -11.87
N LEU A 229 -7.39 -4.92 -11.03
CA LEU A 229 -6.72 -5.01 -9.73
C LEU A 229 -7.33 -3.99 -8.77
N VAL A 230 -7.42 -4.36 -7.49
CA VAL A 230 -7.60 -3.45 -6.36
C VAL A 230 -6.53 -3.79 -5.33
N SER A 231 -5.84 -2.78 -4.82
CA SER A 231 -4.78 -2.98 -3.84
C SER A 231 -4.52 -1.70 -3.03
N GLN A 232 -3.50 -1.73 -2.17
CA GLN A 232 -3.12 -0.62 -1.29
C GLN A 232 -1.60 -0.47 -1.25
N PHE A 233 -1.10 0.76 -1.23
CA PHE A 233 0.28 1.07 -0.92
C PHE A 233 0.45 1.25 0.58
N ALA A 234 1.45 0.60 1.18
CA ALA A 234 1.86 0.86 2.55
C ALA A 234 2.86 2.03 2.56
N MET A 235 2.61 3.07 3.35
CA MET A 235 3.51 4.23 3.36
C MET A 235 4.83 3.90 4.10
N PRO A 236 6.00 4.37 3.64
CA PRO A 236 7.26 4.06 4.31
C PRO A 236 7.28 4.55 5.77
N SER A 237 7.63 3.66 6.69
CA SER A 237 7.62 3.95 8.14
C SER A 237 8.44 5.19 8.51
N ALA A 238 9.62 5.36 7.92
CA ALA A 238 10.47 6.53 8.15
C ALA A 238 9.80 7.84 7.72
N ALA A 239 9.07 7.83 6.60
CA ALA A 239 8.31 8.99 6.15
C ALA A 239 7.10 9.25 7.04
N CYS A 240 6.37 8.20 7.48
CA CYS A 240 5.29 8.33 8.46
C CYS A 240 5.78 9.02 9.75
N THR A 241 6.89 8.55 10.32
CA THR A 241 7.50 9.16 11.51
C THR A 241 7.85 10.62 11.30
N ALA A 242 8.50 10.96 10.18
CA ALA A 242 8.90 12.34 9.89
C ALA A 242 7.69 13.27 9.68
N VAL A 243 6.70 12.85 8.89
CA VAL A 243 5.49 13.64 8.60
C VAL A 243 4.66 13.86 9.85
N TYR A 244 4.41 12.81 10.64
CA TYR A 244 3.57 12.93 11.83
C TYR A 244 4.23 13.68 12.98
N ALA A 245 5.56 13.84 12.96
CA ALA A 245 6.29 14.73 13.86
C ALA A 245 6.29 16.21 13.41
N ALA A 246 6.09 16.49 12.12
CA ALA A 246 6.17 17.84 11.56
C ALA A 246 4.92 18.72 11.82
N GLY A 247 3.86 18.16 12.40
CA GLY A 247 2.59 18.85 12.65
C GLY A 247 1.60 18.75 11.49
N GLY A 248 0.37 19.26 11.69
CA GLY A 248 -0.71 19.19 10.68
C GLY A 248 -1.48 17.88 10.62
N TYR A 249 -0.95 16.79 11.19
CA TYR A 249 -1.57 15.46 11.20
C TYR A 249 -2.09 15.07 12.59
N PRO A 250 -3.20 15.65 13.08
CA PRO A 250 -3.69 15.37 14.41
C PRO A 250 -3.99 13.88 14.60
N ASN A 251 -3.61 13.32 15.74
CA ASN A 251 -3.75 11.90 16.11
C ASN A 251 -2.97 10.89 15.25
N SER A 252 -2.37 11.28 14.12
CA SER A 252 -1.70 10.32 13.24
C SER A 252 -0.48 9.70 13.91
N ALA A 253 0.30 10.49 14.67
CA ALA A 253 1.45 9.97 15.42
C ALA A 253 1.06 8.90 16.44
N SER A 254 0.01 9.15 17.23
CA SER A 254 -0.45 8.20 18.26
C SER A 254 -1.08 6.94 17.66
N ARG A 255 -1.83 7.08 16.56
CA ARG A 255 -2.42 5.94 15.83
C ARG A 255 -1.34 5.11 15.14
N PHE A 256 -0.36 5.74 14.52
CA PHE A 256 0.75 5.06 13.85
C PHE A 256 1.58 4.23 14.84
N ALA A 257 1.80 4.73 16.06
CA ALA A 257 2.49 3.99 17.11
C ALA A 257 1.76 2.71 17.57
N GLN A 258 0.47 2.54 17.22
CA GLN A 258 -0.35 1.39 17.59
C GLN A 258 -0.50 0.38 16.44
N THR A 259 0.19 0.58 15.32
CA THR A 259 0.08 -0.29 14.15
C THR A 259 1.45 -0.62 13.55
N SER A 260 1.50 -1.69 12.78
CA SER A 260 2.64 -2.14 11.99
C SER A 260 2.08 -2.86 10.76
N THR A 261 2.85 -2.98 9.68
CA THR A 261 2.40 -3.75 8.50
C THR A 261 2.06 -5.20 8.87
N SER A 262 2.85 -5.83 9.74
CA SER A 262 2.59 -7.20 10.23
C SER A 262 1.36 -7.33 11.13
N GLY A 263 0.93 -6.24 11.79
CA GLY A 263 -0.25 -6.22 12.67
C GLY A 263 -1.51 -5.65 12.02
N ASP A 264 -1.40 -5.10 10.81
CA ASP A 264 -2.51 -4.56 10.05
C ASP A 264 -3.33 -5.69 9.42
N ASN A 265 -4.65 -5.56 9.40
CA ASN A 265 -5.53 -6.63 8.91
C ASN A 265 -5.60 -6.73 7.37
N VAL A 266 -4.87 -5.89 6.64
CA VAL A 266 -4.71 -5.93 5.17
C VAL A 266 -3.27 -6.30 4.80
N PHE A 267 -2.28 -5.78 5.53
CA PHE A 267 -0.87 -6.06 5.21
C PHE A 267 -0.28 -7.25 5.98
N GLY A 268 -0.95 -7.73 7.03
CA GLY A 268 -0.39 -8.69 7.98
C GLY A 268 -0.16 -10.09 7.45
N ASP A 269 -0.86 -10.49 6.37
CA ASP A 269 -0.70 -11.77 5.68
C ASP A 269 0.21 -11.68 4.43
N ASN A 270 0.71 -10.49 4.11
CA ASN A 270 1.68 -10.30 3.04
C ASN A 270 3.10 -10.70 3.47
N THR A 271 3.81 -11.33 2.54
CA THR A 271 5.25 -11.58 2.68
C THR A 271 6.04 -10.28 2.71
N THR A 272 7.25 -10.31 3.27
CA THR A 272 8.17 -9.15 3.25
C THR A 272 8.41 -8.61 1.84
N ALA A 273 8.51 -9.48 0.84
CA ALA A 273 8.72 -9.08 -0.56
C ALA A 273 7.49 -8.35 -1.14
N GLN A 274 6.28 -8.82 -0.80
CA GLN A 274 5.04 -8.15 -1.19
C GLN A 274 4.90 -6.78 -0.54
N ILE A 275 5.17 -6.66 0.76
CA ILE A 275 5.19 -5.37 1.45
C ILE A 275 6.21 -4.42 0.83
N ALA A 276 7.42 -4.90 0.51
CA ALA A 276 8.42 -4.09 -0.16
C ALA A 276 7.95 -3.60 -1.53
N ALA A 277 7.31 -4.46 -2.33
CA ALA A 277 6.75 -4.09 -3.64
C ALA A 277 5.57 -3.10 -3.53
N MET A 278 4.81 -3.15 -2.43
CA MET A 278 3.68 -2.27 -2.15
C MET A 278 4.08 -0.98 -1.40
N THR A 279 5.37 -0.79 -1.11
CA THR A 279 5.87 0.39 -0.39
C THR A 279 6.54 1.35 -1.38
N PRO A 280 6.00 2.56 -1.62
CA PRO A 280 6.63 3.51 -2.52
C PRO A 280 8.01 3.95 -2.03
N ALA A 281 8.98 4.03 -2.93
CA ALA A 281 10.26 4.67 -2.63
C ALA A 281 10.05 6.19 -2.63
N LEU A 282 10.32 6.84 -1.49
CA LEU A 282 10.12 8.29 -1.32
C LEU A 282 11.46 9.02 -1.15
N SER A 283 11.55 10.21 -1.72
CA SER A 283 12.63 11.18 -1.52
C SER A 283 12.03 12.55 -1.20
N GLY A 284 12.65 13.29 -0.28
CA GLY A 284 12.16 14.60 0.17
C GLY A 284 12.04 14.70 1.69
N SER A 285 11.22 15.65 2.15
CA SER A 285 11.02 15.93 3.59
C SER A 285 9.64 16.52 3.84
N PRO A 286 9.18 16.59 5.11
CA PRO A 286 7.89 17.20 5.43
C PRO A 286 7.77 18.67 5.02
N ILE A 287 8.90 19.41 4.98
CA ILE A 287 8.92 20.84 4.63
C ILE A 287 8.91 21.02 3.09
N ALA A 288 9.70 20.23 2.37
CA ALA A 288 9.81 20.34 0.91
C ALA A 288 8.70 19.57 0.17
N GLY A 289 8.00 18.67 0.85
CA GLY A 289 7.20 17.62 0.24
C GLY A 289 8.03 16.40 -0.17
N TYR A 290 7.34 15.36 -0.63
CA TYR A 290 7.93 14.12 -1.12
C TYR A 290 7.65 13.93 -2.61
N SER A 291 8.64 13.37 -3.31
CA SER A 291 8.44 12.69 -4.59
C SER A 291 8.58 11.19 -4.35
N GLY A 292 7.70 10.41 -4.96
CA GLY A 292 7.60 8.98 -4.75
C GLY A 292 7.42 8.19 -6.05
N SER A 293 7.94 6.98 -6.08
CA SER A 293 7.70 6.03 -7.16
C SER A 293 7.41 4.63 -6.63
N VAL A 294 6.48 3.92 -7.26
CA VAL A 294 6.16 2.52 -6.96
C VAL A 294 5.84 1.76 -8.24
N THR A 295 6.22 0.50 -8.32
CA THR A 295 5.90 -0.36 -9.47
C THR A 295 4.73 -1.28 -9.12
N VAL A 296 3.70 -1.26 -9.96
CA VAL A 296 2.55 -2.16 -9.88
C VAL A 296 2.66 -3.18 -11.02
N GLY A 297 2.76 -4.46 -10.66
CA GLY A 297 2.80 -5.55 -11.62
C GLY A 297 1.41 -6.15 -11.84
N LEU A 298 0.95 -6.17 -13.08
CA LEU A 298 -0.29 -6.80 -13.50
C LEU A 298 0.00 -8.02 -14.38
N ALA A 299 -0.65 -9.14 -14.13
CA ALA A 299 -0.50 -10.37 -14.91
C ALA A 299 -1.55 -10.43 -16.04
N VAL A 300 -1.25 -9.78 -17.18
CA VAL A 300 -2.16 -9.65 -18.35
C VAL A 300 -1.51 -10.05 -19.67
#